data_AF-A0A1V1NU76-F1
#
_entry.id   AF-A0A1V1NU76-F1
#
_cell.length_a   1.000
_cell.length_b   1.000
_cell.length_c   1.000
_cell.angle_alpha   90.00
_cell.angle_beta   90.00
_cell.angle_gamma   90.00
#
_symmetry.space_group_name_H-M   'P 1'
#
loop_
_entity.id
_entity.type
_entity.pdbx_description
1 polymer ?
#
loop_
_entity_poly.entity_id
_entity_poly.type
_entity_poly.pdbx_seq_one_letter_code
_entity_poly.pdbx_strand_id
1 'polypeptide(L)'
;MIEDADTVFYMMIGYMRLLGAKHAESIEFISDGAEWIWDRVNLLVTEAEISESKLFLVLDYYHACEHMNEALDLCENLSKKERSKNIKS
;
A
#
# COMPACT_ATOMS: atom_id res chain seq x y z
N MET A 1 -7.03 -3.30 -24.58
CA MET A 1 -6.49 -2.11 -23.89
C MET A 1 -6.69 -2.38 -22.40
N ILE A 2 -5.80 -1.91 -21.52
CA ILE A 2 -6.10 -1.94 -20.08
C ILE A 2 -6.95 -0.69 -19.83
N GLU A 3 -8.21 -0.87 -19.45
CA GLU A 3 -9.21 0.22 -19.46
C GLU A 3 -9.43 0.82 -18.08
N ASP A 4 -9.19 0.07 -17.00
CA ASP A 4 -9.38 0.50 -15.62
C ASP A 4 -8.48 -0.25 -14.62
N ALA A 5 -8.49 0.20 -13.36
CA ALA A 5 -7.74 -0.41 -12.28
C ALA A 5 -8.20 -1.86 -12.01
N ASP A 6 -9.49 -2.15 -12.12
CA ASP A 6 -10.02 -3.50 -11.85
C ASP A 6 -9.42 -4.51 -12.82
N THR A 7 -9.33 -4.16 -14.11
CA THR A 7 -8.70 -4.94 -15.16
C THR A 7 -7.23 -5.21 -14.86
N VAL A 8 -6.49 -4.21 -14.36
CA VAL A 8 -5.09 -4.40 -13.94
C VAL A 8 -5.00 -5.43 -12.82
N PHE A 9 -5.81 -5.30 -11.77
CA PHE A 9 -5.79 -6.22 -10.63
C PHE A 9 -6.17 -7.65 -11.05
N TYR A 10 -7.16 -7.81 -11.94
CA TYR A 10 -7.51 -9.12 -12.50
C TYR A 10 -6.36 -9.74 -13.28
N MET A 11 -5.66 -8.95 -14.10
CA MET A 11 -4.47 -9.44 -14.82
C MET A 11 -3.36 -9.84 -13.84
N MET A 12 -3.14 -9.05 -12.79
CA MET A 12 -2.13 -9.36 -11.77
C MET A 12 -2.38 -10.70 -11.09
N ILE A 13 -3.64 -11.08 -10.79
CA ILE A 13 -3.97 -12.41 -10.24
C ILE A 13 -3.41 -13.51 -11.15
N GLY A 14 -3.65 -13.40 -12.46
CA GLY A 14 -3.15 -14.35 -13.45
C GLY A 14 -1.61 -14.42 -13.47
N TYR A 15 -0.95 -13.26 -13.46
CA TYR A 15 0.51 -13.20 -13.43
C TYR A 15 1.11 -13.75 -12.14
N MET A 16 0.51 -13.48 -10.99
CA MET A 16 0.97 -14.01 -9.70
C MET A 16 0.89 -15.54 -9.66
N ARG A 17 -0.21 -16.11 -10.18
CA ARG A 17 -0.34 -17.56 -10.33
C ARG A 17 0.70 -18.11 -11.31
N LEU A 18 0.87 -17.47 -12.47
CA LEU A 18 1.84 -17.89 -13.50
C LEU A 18 3.28 -17.89 -13.00
N LEU A 19 3.66 -16.88 -12.22
CA LEU A 19 5.00 -16.74 -11.64
C LEU A 19 5.22 -17.60 -10.39
N GLY A 20 4.19 -18.29 -9.90
CA GLY A 20 4.28 -19.12 -8.70
C GLY A 20 4.41 -18.30 -7.41
N ALA A 21 3.84 -17.10 -7.34
CA ALA A 21 3.94 -16.20 -6.20
C ALA A 21 3.51 -16.85 -4.87
N LYS A 22 2.57 -17.81 -4.90
CA LYS A 22 2.21 -18.68 -3.77
C LYS A 22 3.42 -19.31 -3.04
N HIS A 23 4.47 -19.62 -3.80
CA HIS A 23 5.70 -20.24 -3.31
C HIS A 23 6.78 -19.24 -2.89
N ALA A 24 6.58 -17.94 -3.11
CA ALA A 24 7.48 -16.91 -2.62
C ALA A 24 7.58 -16.94 -1.09
N GLU A 25 8.71 -16.46 -0.56
CA GLU A 25 8.91 -16.28 0.87
C GLU A 25 8.02 -15.15 1.40
N SER A 26 8.02 -14.03 0.68
CA SER A 26 7.20 -12.84 0.95
C SER A 26 6.66 -12.23 -0.34
N ILE A 27 5.58 -11.45 -0.20
CA ILE A 27 5.03 -10.60 -1.25
C ILE A 27 4.76 -9.23 -0.65
N GLU A 28 5.35 -8.21 -1.26
CA GLU A 28 5.28 -6.83 -0.79
C GLU A 28 4.50 -5.98 -1.79
N PHE A 29 3.43 -5.32 -1.33
CA PHE A 29 2.70 -4.32 -2.09
C PHE A 29 3.02 -2.94 -1.54
N ILE A 30 3.64 -2.09 -2.36
CA ILE A 30 4.02 -0.73 -2.01
C ILE A 30 3.04 0.24 -2.66
N SER A 31 2.41 1.13 -1.88
CA SER A 31 1.45 2.09 -2.41
C SER A 31 1.26 3.32 -1.52
N ASP A 32 0.46 4.29 -2.00
CA ASP A 32 0.17 5.58 -1.35
C ASP A 32 -0.73 5.47 -0.11
N GLY A 33 -1.24 4.28 0.19
CA GLY A 33 -2.08 4.07 1.37
C GLY A 33 -3.58 4.18 1.12
N ALA A 34 -4.03 4.49 -0.09
CA ALA A 34 -5.45 4.66 -0.37
C ALA A 34 -6.23 3.36 -0.15
N GLU A 35 -7.34 3.45 0.58
CA GLU A 35 -8.17 2.30 1.00
C GLU A 35 -8.60 1.42 -0.19
N TRP A 36 -8.94 2.04 -1.32
CA TRP A 36 -9.36 1.34 -2.54
C TRP A 36 -8.28 0.44 -3.13
N ILE A 37 -6.99 0.68 -2.84
CA ILE A 37 -5.87 -0.14 -3.26
C ILE A 37 -5.77 -1.37 -2.36
N TRP A 38 -5.83 -1.18 -1.05
CA TRP A 38 -5.72 -2.27 -0.07
C TRP A 38 -6.85 -3.27 -0.17
N ASP A 39 -8.09 -2.80 -0.39
CA ASP A 39 -9.24 -3.67 -0.64
C ASP A 39 -9.00 -4.59 -1.84
N ARG A 40 -8.42 -4.05 -2.91
CA ARG A 40 -8.09 -4.82 -4.13
C ARG A 40 -6.90 -5.75 -3.94
N VAL A 41 -5.89 -5.35 -3.16
CA VAL A 41 -4.76 -6.23 -2.82
C VAL A 41 -5.24 -7.45 -2.03
N ASN A 42 -6.13 -7.26 -1.05
CA ASN A 42 -6.71 -8.35 -0.28
C ASN A 42 -7.46 -9.35 -1.18
N LEU A 43 -8.29 -8.84 -2.11
CA LEU A 43 -8.97 -9.68 -3.11
C LEU A 43 -7.97 -10.42 -4.00
N LEU A 44 -6.95 -9.72 -4.51
CA LEU A 44 -5.94 -10.28 -5.40
C LEU A 44 -5.17 -11.42 -4.74
N VAL A 45 -4.72 -11.25 -3.50
CA VAL A 45 -3.95 -12.25 -2.74
C VAL A 45 -4.80 -13.48 -2.45
N THR A 46 -6.07 -13.27 -2.07
CA THR A 46 -7.05 -14.34 -1.86
C THR A 46 -7.23 -15.16 -3.14
N GLU A 47 -7.48 -14.49 -4.26
CA GLU A 47 -7.67 -15.16 -5.56
C GLU A 47 -6.37 -15.80 -6.06
N ALA A 48 -5.21 -15.20 -5.84
CA ALA A 48 -3.93 -15.78 -6.21
C ALA A 48 -3.46 -16.93 -5.27
N GLU A 49 -4.28 -17.31 -4.28
CA GLU A 49 -4.02 -18.38 -3.31
C GLU A 49 -2.74 -18.16 -2.48
N ILE A 50 -2.44 -16.90 -2.19
CA ILE A 50 -1.30 -16.49 -1.37
C ILE A 50 -1.74 -16.47 0.09
N SER A 51 -0.90 -16.98 0.99
CA SER A 51 -1.12 -16.89 2.43
C SER A 51 -0.98 -15.44 2.90
N GLU A 52 -1.95 -14.92 3.64
CA GLU A 52 -1.88 -13.61 4.29
C GLU A 52 -0.62 -13.45 5.17
N SER A 53 -0.13 -14.54 5.75
CA SER A 53 1.09 -14.55 6.55
C SER A 53 2.37 -14.14 5.79
N LYS A 54 2.31 -14.09 4.45
CA LYS A 54 3.41 -13.70 3.56
C LYS A 54 3.20 -12.32 2.93
N LEU A 55 2.04 -11.71 3.17
CA LEU A 55 1.65 -10.44 2.58
C LEU A 55 2.14 -9.29 3.46
N PHE A 56 2.85 -8.35 2.85
CA PHE A 56 3.26 -7.10 3.48
C PHE A 56 2.70 -5.93 2.68
N LEU A 57 1.93 -5.07 3.35
CA LEU A 57 1.44 -3.81 2.80
C LEU A 57 2.35 -2.69 3.29
N VAL A 58 3.01 -2.02 2.35
CA VAL A 58 4.03 -1.02 2.63
C VAL A 58 3.54 0.32 2.11
N LEU A 59 3.42 1.29 3.01
CA LEU A 59 3.16 2.67 2.62
C LEU A 59 4.43 3.24 1.99
N ASP A 60 4.32 3.88 0.82
CA ASP A 60 5.49 4.51 0.24
C ASP A 60 5.95 5.70 1.09
N TYR A 61 7.26 5.93 1.07
CA TYR A 61 7.92 6.87 1.98
C TYR A 61 7.40 8.30 1.81
N TYR A 62 7.08 8.70 0.58
CA TYR A 62 6.65 10.05 0.29
C TYR A 62 5.28 10.32 0.92
N HIS A 63 4.29 9.47 0.65
CA HIS A 63 2.95 9.61 1.23
C HIS A 63 2.95 9.35 2.75
N ALA A 64 3.82 8.48 3.26
CA ALA A 64 4.03 8.34 4.70
C ALA A 64 4.45 9.66 5.35
N CYS A 65 5.42 10.37 4.76
CA CYS A 65 5.86 11.67 5.27
C CYS A 65 4.75 12.72 5.18
N GLU A 66 4.00 12.75 4.08
CA GLU A 66 2.87 13.65 3.89
C GLU A 66 1.81 13.46 4.99
N HIS A 67 1.29 12.24 5.16
CA HIS A 67 0.28 11.94 6.19
C HIS A 67 0.77 12.21 7.61
N MET A 68 2.05 11.94 7.90
CA MET A 68 2.60 12.29 9.21
C MET A 68 2.65 13.80 9.44
N ASN A 69 3.03 14.58 8.42
CA ASN A 69 3.05 16.04 8.52
C ASN A 69 1.62 16.61 8.68
N GLU A 70 0.64 16.08 7.92
CA GLU A 70 -0.78 16.44 8.08
C GLU A 70 -1.29 16.13 9.49
N ALA A 71 -0.95 14.96 10.05
CA ALA A 71 -1.33 14.59 11.41
C ALA A 71 -0.68 15.51 12.47
N LEU A 72 0.58 15.92 12.26
CA LEU A 72 1.27 16.86 13.15
C LEU A 72 0.61 18.25 13.15
N ASP A 73 0.11 18.72 12.01
CA ASP A 73 -0.57 20.01 11.91
C ASP A 73 -1.85 20.06 12.76
N LEU A 74 -2.55 18.92 12.87
CA LEU A 74 -3.75 18.75 13.69
C LEU A 74 -3.48 18.63 15.20
N CYS A 75 -2.22 18.44 15.62
CA CYS A 75 -1.88 18.26 17.03
C CYS A 75 -1.88 19.59 17.79
N GLU A 76 -3.05 19.99 18.32
CA GLU A 76 -3.24 21.28 19.01
C GLU A 76 -2.29 21.55 20.19
N ASN A 77 -1.86 20.49 20.88
CA ASN A 77 -0.95 20.58 22.02
C ASN A 77 0.51 20.89 21.64
N LEU A 78 0.88 20.80 20.35
CA LEU A 78 2.21 21.14 19.87
C LEU A 78 2.29 22.63 19.50
N SER A 79 3.40 23.27 19.83
CA SER A 79 3.70 24.63 19.36
C SER A 79 3.94 24.65 17.86
N LYS A 80 3.79 25.83 17.22
CA LYS A 80 4.08 26.01 15.78
C LYS A 80 5.49 25.57 15.38
N LYS A 81 6.47 25.74 16.28
CA LYS A 81 7.86 25.33 16.06
C LYS A 81 8.04 23.81 16.11
N GLU A 82 7.21 23.12 16.90
CA GLU A 82 7.20 21.66 16.97
C GLU A 82 6.50 21.06 15.76
N ARG A 83 5.40 21.66 15.29
CA ARG A 83 4.69 21.25 14.06
C ARG A 83 5.51 21.51 12.79
N SER A 84 6.30 22.59 12.75
CA SER A 84 7.14 22.92 11.58
C SER A 84 8.37 22.02 11.41
N LYS A 85 8.59 21.03 12.29
CA LYS A 85 9.63 20.02 12.09
C LYS A 85 9.13 18.97 11.09
N ASN A 86 9.05 19.37 9.82
CA ASN A 86 8.55 18.48 8.78
C ASN A 86 9.44 17.23 8.68
N ILE A 87 8.80 16.08 8.59
CA ILE A 87 9.45 14.85 8.18
C ILE A 87 9.72 14.97 6.67
N LYS A 88 10.98 14.80 6.28
CA LYS A 88 11.42 15.00 4.89
C LYS A 88 11.18 13.73 4.08
N SER A 89 10.38 13.85 3.03
CA SER A 89 10.23 12.86 1.94
C SER A 89 11.41 12.87 0.98
#